data_AF-A0A5C7XJF8-F1
#
_entry.id   AF-A0A5C7XJF8-F1
#
_cell.length_a   1.000
_cell.length_b   1.000
_cell.length_c   1.000
_cell.angle_alpha   90.00
_cell.angle_beta   90.00
_cell.angle_gamma   90.00
#
_symmetry.space_group_name_H-M   'P 1'
#
loop_
_entity.id
_entity.type
_entity.pdbx_description
1 polymer ?
#
loop_
_entity_poly.entity_id
_entity_poly.type
_entity_poly.pdbx_seq_one_letter_code
_entity_poly.pdbx_strand_id
1 'polypeptide(L)'
;MNMMRYSILLAALCVGQAFAQTPPPAAAQPDDGYDAEHAAQTQRALSECLVRSTSEEDRRALVAWIFMVVSHHPDVRSMVALGPKDEERIGRQASAVFETLLADRCAPQIRAAARYSGTEAIKQSFQYLGETAMGTLLEHPEVMSTVKDSLKYADDARIERALQSE
;
A
#
# COMPACT_ATOMS: atom_id res chain seq x y z
N MET A 1 -18.96 -11.60 -19.93
CA MET A 1 -18.78 -11.76 -18.48
C MET A 1 -17.43 -12.40 -18.21
N ASN A 2 -16.35 -11.61 -18.19
CA ASN A 2 -15.03 -11.92 -17.59
C ASN A 2 -13.97 -10.84 -17.85
N MET A 3 -14.20 -9.90 -18.78
CA MET A 3 -13.20 -8.88 -19.12
C MET A 3 -13.15 -7.70 -18.13
N MET A 4 -14.23 -7.47 -17.36
CA MET A 4 -14.35 -6.32 -16.46
C MET A 4 -13.64 -6.51 -15.10
N ARG A 5 -13.29 -7.75 -14.74
CA ARG A 5 -12.58 -8.05 -13.48
C ARG A 5 -11.06 -7.86 -13.59
N TYR A 6 -10.50 -7.99 -14.79
CA TYR A 6 -9.07 -7.80 -15.05
C TYR A 6 -8.65 -6.31 -15.04
N SER A 7 -9.56 -5.39 -15.40
CA SER A 7 -9.27 -3.96 -15.48
C SER A 7 -9.06 -3.28 -14.12
N ILE A 8 -9.65 -3.81 -13.05
CA ILE A 8 -9.48 -3.25 -11.69
C ILE A 8 -8.12 -3.64 -11.10
N LEU A 9 -7.59 -4.81 -11.49
CA LEU A 9 -6.27 -5.28 -11.04
C LEU A 9 -5.09 -4.64 -11.80
N LEU A 10 -5.31 -4.18 -13.04
CA LEU A 10 -4.28 -3.54 -13.87
C LEU A 10 -4.14 -2.02 -13.65
N ALA A 11 -5.12 -1.35 -13.06
CA ALA A 11 -5.09 0.10 -12.83
C ALA A 11 -4.07 0.54 -11.75
N ALA A 12 -3.47 -0.39 -11.00
CA ALA A 12 -2.51 -0.08 -9.94
C ALA A 12 -1.06 0.12 -10.44
N LEU A 13 -0.75 -0.11 -11.72
CA LEU A 13 0.62 -0.04 -12.25
C LEU A 13 0.89 1.11 -13.23
N CYS A 14 -0.10 1.94 -13.56
CA CYS A 14 0.13 3.13 -14.39
C CYS A 14 0.10 4.40 -13.54
N VAL A 15 1.20 4.66 -12.83
CA VAL A 15 1.51 6.02 -12.38
C VAL A 15 1.78 6.86 -13.62
N GLY A 16 0.84 7.75 -13.93
CA GLY A 16 1.01 8.79 -14.94
C GLY A 16 0.36 8.46 -16.28
N GLN A 17 -0.83 8.98 -16.51
CA GLN A 17 -1.09 10.10 -17.44
C GLN A 17 -2.60 10.42 -17.42
N ALA A 18 -2.88 11.67 -17.06
CA ALA A 18 -4.04 12.47 -17.41
C ALA A 18 -5.22 11.76 -18.10
N PHE A 19 -6.28 11.49 -17.34
CA PHE A 19 -7.62 11.80 -17.83
C PHE A 19 -8.27 12.80 -16.90
N ALA A 20 -8.48 13.97 -17.48
CA ALA A 20 -9.19 15.08 -16.90
C ALA A 20 -10.55 14.61 -16.35
N GLN A 21 -10.79 15.06 -15.13
CA GLN A 21 -12.04 15.06 -14.41
C GLN A 21 -13.19 15.51 -15.34
N THR A 22 -14.11 14.60 -15.69
CA THR A 22 -15.51 15.03 -15.81
C THR A 22 -16.02 15.20 -14.39
N PRO A 23 -16.44 16.40 -13.96
CA PRO A 23 -16.98 16.58 -12.62
C PRO A 23 -18.21 15.68 -12.44
N PRO A 24 -18.37 15.04 -11.28
CA PRO A 24 -19.61 14.32 -10.97
C PRO A 24 -20.81 15.28 -11.11
N PRO A 25 -21.99 14.79 -11.56
CA PRO A 25 -23.18 15.62 -11.63
C PRO A 25 -23.47 16.21 -10.25
N ALA A 26 -23.76 17.51 -10.23
CA ALA A 26 -23.85 18.36 -9.05
C ALA A 26 -24.57 17.71 -7.86
N ALA A 27 -23.78 17.15 -6.94
CA ALA A 27 -24.12 17.18 -5.53
C ALA A 27 -23.86 18.61 -5.03
N ALA A 28 -24.68 19.05 -4.07
CA ALA A 28 -24.77 20.42 -3.56
C ALA A 28 -23.42 21.17 -3.41
N GLN A 29 -23.43 22.48 -3.70
CA GLN A 29 -22.26 23.33 -3.53
C GLN A 29 -21.86 23.43 -2.05
N PRO A 30 -20.56 23.33 -1.71
CA PRO A 30 -20.09 23.17 -0.34
C PRO A 30 -19.73 24.49 0.36
N ASP A 31 -19.88 24.49 1.69
CA ASP A 31 -19.47 25.56 2.59
C ASP A 31 -17.99 25.31 3.03
N ASP A 32 -17.05 25.76 2.19
CA ASP A 32 -15.61 26.10 2.33
C ASP A 32 -14.69 25.53 3.45
N GLY A 33 -15.02 24.43 4.13
CA GLY A 33 -14.06 23.79 5.05
C GLY A 33 -14.55 22.53 5.76
N TYR A 34 -15.87 22.40 5.94
CA TYR A 34 -16.48 21.27 6.65
C TYR A 34 -16.31 19.94 5.91
N ASP A 35 -16.39 19.96 4.57
CA ASP A 35 -16.33 18.75 3.74
C ASP A 35 -14.92 18.18 3.59
N ALA A 36 -13.91 19.05 3.48
CA ALA A 36 -12.51 18.64 3.41
C ALA A 36 -12.02 18.03 4.72
N GLU A 37 -12.44 18.59 5.86
CA GLU A 37 -12.13 18.05 7.18
C GLU A 37 -12.79 16.68 7.38
N HIS A 38 -14.07 16.52 7.04
CA HIS A 38 -14.76 15.22 7.11
C HIS A 38 -14.12 14.16 6.21
N ALA A 39 -13.73 14.54 4.99
CA ALA A 39 -13.03 13.66 4.07
C ALA A 39 -11.69 13.18 4.65
N ALA A 40 -10.91 14.07 5.27
CA ALA A 40 -9.64 13.73 5.91
C ALA A 40 -9.83 12.85 7.16
N GLN A 41 -10.85 13.13 7.97
CA GLN A 41 -11.17 12.33 9.16
C GLN A 41 -11.55 10.89 8.79
N THR A 42 -12.37 10.71 7.76
CA THR A 42 -12.80 9.38 7.31
C THR A 42 -11.68 8.59 6.63
N GLN A 43 -10.76 9.26 5.92
CA GLN A 43 -9.51 8.66 5.43
C GLN A 43 -8.63 8.19 6.59
N ARG A 44 -8.40 9.04 7.58
CA ARG A 44 -7.58 8.69 8.75
C ARG A 44 -8.17 7.53 9.53
N ALA A 45 -9.48 7.55 9.78
CA ALA A 45 -10.18 6.48 10.48
C ALA A 45 -10.03 5.12 9.77
N LEU A 46 -10.06 5.13 8.43
CA LEU A 46 -9.78 3.93 7.65
C LEU A 46 -8.34 3.47 7.81
N SER A 47 -7.36 4.36 7.65
CA SER A 47 -5.93 4.06 7.80
C SER A 47 -5.62 3.44 9.17
N GLU A 48 -6.14 4.06 10.24
CA GLU A 48 -5.99 3.58 11.61
C GLU A 48 -6.66 2.20 11.82
N CYS A 49 -7.85 2.00 11.24
CA CYS A 49 -8.52 0.72 11.32
C CYS A 49 -7.72 -0.39 10.64
N LEU A 50 -7.23 -0.14 9.42
CA LEU A 50 -6.46 -1.11 8.65
C LEU A 50 -5.22 -1.55 9.42
N VAL A 51 -4.44 -0.60 9.95
CA VAL A 51 -3.23 -0.93 10.72
C VAL A 51 -3.58 -1.68 12.00
N ARG A 52 -4.53 -1.20 12.80
CA ARG A 52 -4.89 -1.82 14.09
C ARG A 52 -5.57 -3.17 13.97
N SER A 53 -6.28 -3.41 12.87
CA SER A 53 -7.06 -4.64 12.64
C SER A 53 -6.29 -5.70 11.86
N THR A 54 -5.06 -5.40 11.44
CA THR A 54 -4.14 -6.36 10.82
C THR A 54 -3.42 -7.13 11.92
N SER A 55 -3.66 -8.44 12.01
CA SER A 55 -2.95 -9.31 12.94
C SER A 55 -1.52 -9.59 12.48
N GLU A 56 -0.70 -10.19 13.34
CA GLU A 56 0.65 -10.63 12.95
C GLU A 56 0.63 -11.69 11.84
N GLU A 57 -0.40 -12.55 11.79
CA GLU A 57 -0.56 -13.52 10.70
C GLU A 57 -0.92 -12.82 9.39
N ASP A 58 -1.86 -11.88 9.43
CA ASP A 58 -2.25 -11.06 8.28
C ASP A 58 -1.03 -10.30 7.74
N ARG A 59 -0.24 -9.70 8.63
CA ARG A 59 0.99 -8.95 8.29
C ARG A 59 2.00 -9.84 7.56
N ARG A 60 2.23 -11.06 8.03
CA ARG A 60 3.11 -12.02 7.34
C ARG A 60 2.60 -12.39 5.95
N ALA A 61 1.29 -12.63 5.81
CA ALA A 61 0.69 -12.92 4.52
C ALA A 61 0.83 -11.75 3.54
N LEU A 62 0.60 -10.51 4.01
CA LEU A 62 0.76 -9.30 3.20
C LEU A 62 2.21 -9.06 2.80
N VAL A 63 3.19 -9.23 3.71
CA VAL A 63 4.61 -9.09 3.39
C VAL A 63 5.06 -10.12 2.34
N ALA A 64 4.65 -11.38 2.49
CA ALA A 64 4.96 -12.42 1.51
C ALA A 64 4.36 -12.10 0.13
N TRP A 65 3.14 -11.57 0.11
CA TRP A 65 2.47 -11.13 -1.11
C TRP A 65 3.15 -9.91 -1.75
N ILE A 66 3.56 -8.90 -0.98
CA ILE A 66 4.31 -7.76 -1.49
C ILE A 66 5.62 -8.22 -2.13
N PHE A 67 6.38 -9.09 -1.45
CA PHE A 67 7.63 -9.62 -1.99
C PHE A 67 7.40 -10.41 -3.29
N MET A 68 6.38 -11.27 -3.34
CA MET A 68 6.00 -11.99 -4.55
C MET A 68 5.65 -11.04 -5.69
N VAL A 69 4.84 -10.00 -5.44
CA VAL A 69 4.48 -9.02 -6.47
C VAL A 69 5.72 -8.26 -6.98
N VAL A 70 6.58 -7.81 -6.07
CA VAL A 70 7.82 -7.08 -6.41
C VAL A 70 8.79 -7.98 -7.19
N SER A 71 8.89 -9.27 -6.85
CA SER A 71 9.79 -10.19 -7.54
C SER A 71 9.41 -10.43 -9.00
N HIS A 72 8.18 -10.13 -9.42
CA HIS A 72 7.81 -10.16 -10.85
C HIS A 72 8.33 -8.95 -11.65
N HIS A 73 8.89 -7.92 -11.02
CA HIS A 73 9.42 -6.77 -11.73
C HIS A 73 10.62 -7.17 -12.63
N PRO A 74 10.69 -6.71 -13.90
CA PRO A 74 11.71 -7.15 -14.86
C PRO A 74 13.16 -7.05 -14.37
N ASP A 75 13.46 -6.03 -13.56
CA ASP A 75 14.80 -5.75 -13.06
C ASP A 75 15.28 -6.73 -11.97
N VAL A 76 14.35 -7.42 -11.29
CA VAL A 76 14.67 -8.32 -10.16
C VAL A 76 14.16 -9.74 -10.33
N ARG A 77 13.33 -10.02 -11.34
CA ARG A 77 12.76 -11.37 -11.59
C ARG A 77 13.79 -12.47 -11.77
N SER A 78 15.01 -12.13 -12.17
CA SER A 78 16.10 -13.10 -12.30
C SER A 78 16.72 -13.51 -10.96
N MET A 79 16.46 -12.74 -9.88
CA MET A 79 17.03 -12.95 -8.56
C MET A 79 16.26 -13.96 -7.72
N VAL A 80 14.98 -14.21 -8.06
CA VAL A 80 14.08 -15.07 -7.28
C VAL A 80 13.27 -15.95 -8.21
N ALA A 81 13.15 -17.24 -7.89
CA ALA A 81 12.25 -18.16 -8.57
C ALA A 81 11.17 -18.63 -7.59
N LEU A 82 9.93 -18.17 -7.80
CA LEU A 82 8.75 -18.66 -7.08
C LEU A 82 8.03 -19.71 -7.94
N GLY A 83 7.61 -20.81 -7.32
CA GLY A 83 6.82 -21.84 -7.99
C GLY A 83 5.35 -21.43 -8.11
N PRO A 84 4.61 -21.88 -9.15
CA PRO A 84 3.20 -21.51 -9.34
C PRO A 84 2.29 -21.85 -8.15
N LYS A 85 2.60 -22.93 -7.41
CA LYS A 85 1.85 -23.31 -6.21
C LYS A 85 2.07 -22.35 -5.04
N ASP A 86 3.27 -21.81 -4.91
CA ASP A 86 3.58 -20.83 -3.86
C ASP A 86 2.93 -19.49 -4.17
N GLU A 87 2.98 -19.05 -5.43
CA GLU A 87 2.28 -17.84 -5.89
C GLU A 87 0.78 -17.93 -5.62
N GLU A 88 0.15 -19.04 -5.98
CA GLU A 88 -1.28 -19.25 -5.72
C GLU A 88 -1.60 -19.20 -4.21
N ARG A 89 -0.81 -19.91 -3.40
CA ARG A 89 -0.98 -19.93 -1.94
C ARG A 89 -0.84 -18.54 -1.34
N ILE A 90 0.21 -17.81 -1.69
CA ILE A 90 0.48 -16.44 -1.21
C ILE A 90 -0.66 -15.50 -1.64
N GLY A 91 -1.07 -15.57 -2.91
CA GLY A 91 -2.17 -14.77 -3.45
C GLY A 91 -3.51 -15.02 -2.73
N ARG A 92 -3.84 -16.29 -2.43
CA ARG A 92 -5.04 -16.65 -1.66
C ARG A 92 -5.00 -16.12 -0.24
N GLN A 93 -3.86 -16.28 0.45
CA GLN A 93 -3.68 -15.79 1.81
C GLN A 93 -3.86 -14.28 1.89
N ALA A 94 -3.19 -13.51 1.02
CA ALA A 94 -3.35 -12.06 0.99
C ALA A 94 -4.77 -11.63 0.60
N SER A 95 -5.42 -12.32 -0.34
CA SER A 95 -6.81 -12.02 -0.72
C SER A 95 -7.77 -12.19 0.45
N ALA A 96 -7.61 -13.25 1.26
CA ALA A 96 -8.41 -13.46 2.45
C ALA A 96 -8.20 -12.36 3.51
N VAL A 97 -6.96 -11.86 3.65
CA VAL A 97 -6.66 -10.72 4.52
C VAL A 97 -7.40 -9.47 4.05
N PHE A 98 -7.30 -9.13 2.76
CA PHE A 98 -7.99 -7.97 2.20
C PHE A 98 -9.50 -8.08 2.36
N GLU A 99 -10.08 -9.24 2.05
CA GLU A 99 -11.51 -9.50 2.23
C GLU A 99 -11.94 -9.28 3.69
N THR A 100 -11.24 -9.89 4.64
CA THR A 100 -11.56 -9.77 6.06
C THR A 100 -11.42 -8.32 6.56
N LEU A 101 -10.37 -7.60 6.15
CA LEU A 101 -10.18 -6.20 6.54
C LEU A 101 -11.27 -5.31 5.95
N LEU A 102 -11.59 -5.48 4.66
CA LEU A 102 -12.49 -4.60 3.93
C LEU A 102 -13.96 -4.87 4.20
N ALA A 103 -14.35 -6.14 4.25
CA ALA A 103 -15.75 -6.57 4.35
C ALA A 103 -16.22 -6.73 5.79
N ASP A 104 -15.30 -7.01 6.73
CA ASP A 104 -15.65 -7.31 8.12
C ASP A 104 -15.07 -6.27 9.10
N ARG A 105 -13.74 -6.26 9.29
CA ARG A 105 -13.11 -5.54 10.41
C ARG A 105 -13.15 -4.02 10.27
N CYS A 106 -13.00 -3.50 9.05
CA CYS A 106 -12.99 -2.07 8.73
C CYS A 106 -14.13 -1.65 7.81
N ALA A 107 -15.16 -2.48 7.67
CA ALA A 107 -16.27 -2.22 6.76
C ALA A 107 -16.99 -0.87 6.99
N PRO A 108 -17.25 -0.43 8.24
CA PRO A 108 -17.81 0.89 8.49
C PRO A 108 -16.93 2.03 7.97
N GLN A 109 -15.62 1.96 8.19
CA GLN A 109 -14.65 2.96 7.78
C GLN A 109 -14.47 2.97 6.26
N ILE A 110 -14.46 1.80 5.62
CA ILE A 110 -14.45 1.69 4.16
C ILE A 110 -15.68 2.34 3.54
N ARG A 111 -16.88 2.08 4.08
CA ARG A 111 -18.12 2.71 3.60
C ARG A 111 -18.09 4.22 3.81
N ALA A 112 -17.57 4.69 4.94
CA ALA A 112 -17.45 6.11 5.23
C ALA A 112 -16.46 6.79 4.27
N ALA A 113 -15.24 6.25 4.14
CA ALA A 113 -14.23 6.77 3.22
C ALA A 113 -14.72 6.77 1.77
N ALA A 114 -15.41 5.70 1.33
CA ALA A 114 -15.99 5.66 -0.02
C ALA A 114 -17.03 6.74 -0.26
N ARG A 115 -17.84 7.07 0.76
CA ARG A 115 -18.92 8.07 0.66
C ARG A 115 -18.41 9.50 0.76
N TYR A 116 -17.47 9.76 1.65
CA TYR A 116 -17.09 11.12 2.04
C TYR A 116 -15.70 11.54 1.54
N SER A 117 -14.77 10.60 1.40
CA SER A 117 -13.40 10.88 0.95
C SER A 117 -13.12 10.46 -0.50
N GLY A 118 -13.94 9.56 -1.05
CA GLY A 118 -13.75 8.98 -2.37
C GLY A 118 -12.66 7.91 -2.44
N THR A 119 -12.39 7.42 -3.65
CA THR A 119 -11.49 6.29 -3.89
C THR A 119 -10.01 6.61 -3.66
N GLU A 120 -9.57 7.85 -3.87
CA GLU A 120 -8.17 8.23 -3.65
C GLU A 120 -7.80 8.16 -2.16
N ALA A 121 -8.70 8.55 -1.27
CA ALA A 121 -8.48 8.41 0.16
C ALA A 121 -8.36 6.94 0.61
N ILE A 122 -9.16 6.04 0.02
CA ILE A 122 -9.04 4.60 0.28
C ILE A 122 -7.65 4.11 -0.15
N LYS A 123 -7.19 4.52 -1.34
CA LYS A 123 -5.84 4.20 -1.82
C LYS A 123 -4.76 4.72 -0.87
N GLN A 124 -4.89 5.95 -0.38
CA GLN A 124 -3.97 6.53 0.60
C GLN A 124 -3.96 5.74 1.92
N SER A 125 -5.12 5.27 2.39
CA SER A 125 -5.18 4.40 3.57
C SER A 125 -4.47 3.06 3.37
N PHE A 126 -4.54 2.49 2.17
CA PHE A 126 -3.77 1.30 1.81
C PHE A 126 -2.27 1.58 1.67
N GLN A 127 -1.89 2.74 1.13
CA GLN A 127 -0.49 3.18 1.09
C GLN A 127 0.07 3.27 2.51
N TYR A 128 -0.67 3.89 3.44
CA TYR A 128 -0.27 3.99 4.84
C TYR A 128 -0.13 2.61 5.52
N LEU A 129 -1.05 1.67 5.25
CA LEU A 129 -0.91 0.28 5.72
C LEU A 129 0.38 -0.36 5.19
N GLY A 130 0.68 -0.19 3.90
CA GLY A 130 1.89 -0.72 3.26
C GLY A 130 3.17 -0.11 3.83
N GLU A 131 3.20 1.21 4.01
CA GLU A 131 4.32 1.93 4.64
C GLU A 131 4.59 1.42 6.06
N THR A 132 3.53 1.26 6.86
CA THR A 132 3.64 0.73 8.22
C THR A 132 4.17 -0.70 8.21
N ALA A 133 3.63 -1.56 7.35
CA ALA A 133 4.07 -2.94 7.23
C ALA A 133 5.53 -3.06 6.79
N MET A 134 5.96 -2.21 5.84
CA MET A 134 7.35 -2.15 5.38
C MET A 134 8.30 -1.64 6.47
N GLY A 135 7.90 -0.60 7.22
CA GLY A 135 8.68 -0.10 8.35
C GLY A 135 8.96 -1.20 9.37
N THR A 136 7.93 -1.93 9.80
CA THR A 136 8.10 -3.04 10.75
C THR A 136 8.85 -4.24 10.14
N LEU A 137 8.86 -4.42 8.82
CA LEU A 137 9.71 -5.44 8.17
C LEU A 137 11.19 -5.07 8.27
N LEU A 138 11.51 -3.80 8.00
CA LEU A 138 12.88 -3.29 8.07
C LEU A 138 13.45 -3.37 9.49
N GLU A 139 12.62 -3.26 10.53
CA GLU A 139 13.02 -3.41 11.93
C GLU A 139 13.48 -4.84 12.31
N HIS A 140 13.24 -5.86 11.46
CA HIS A 140 13.67 -7.22 11.76
C HIS A 140 15.21 -7.31 11.86
N PRO A 141 15.79 -7.96 12.89
CA PRO A 141 17.23 -7.96 13.12
C PRO A 141 18.07 -8.46 11.93
N GLU A 142 17.61 -9.50 11.23
CA GLU A 142 18.29 -10.05 10.06
C GLU A 142 18.26 -9.10 8.85
N VAL A 143 17.14 -8.38 8.68
CA VAL A 143 16.99 -7.38 7.61
C VAL A 143 17.89 -6.19 7.91
N MET A 144 17.87 -5.68 9.14
CA MET A 144 18.78 -4.62 9.57
C MET A 144 20.26 -5.01 9.43
N SER A 145 20.62 -6.26 9.71
CA SER A 145 22.00 -6.74 9.49
C SER A 145 22.38 -6.65 8.01
N THR A 146 21.49 -7.12 7.13
CA THR A 146 21.71 -7.07 5.67
C THR A 146 21.85 -5.62 5.17
N VAL A 147 21.04 -4.70 5.69
CA VAL A 147 21.16 -3.27 5.38
C VAL A 147 22.53 -2.73 5.81
N LYS A 148 22.95 -3.00 7.04
CA LYS A 148 24.27 -2.58 7.55
C LYS A 148 25.42 -3.16 6.72
N ASP A 149 25.35 -4.45 6.40
CA ASP A 149 26.35 -5.13 5.59
C ASP A 149 26.41 -4.60 4.15
N SER A 150 25.31 -4.05 3.63
CA SER A 150 25.28 -3.41 2.31
C SER A 150 25.98 -2.04 2.34
N LEU A 151 25.92 -1.33 3.47
CA LEU A 151 26.55 -0.02 3.63
C LEU A 151 28.08 -0.09 3.76
N LYS A 152 28.68 -1.27 4.01
CA LYS A 152 30.15 -1.42 4.05
C LYS A 152 30.85 -1.06 2.73
N TYR A 153 30.09 -0.96 1.64
CA TYR A 153 30.58 -0.57 0.32
C TYR A 153 30.43 0.95 0.05
N ALA A 154 29.88 1.71 0.99
CA ALA A 154 29.75 3.16 0.87
C ALA A 154 31.10 3.88 1.08
N ASP A 155 31.25 5.04 0.45
CA ASP A 155 32.38 5.95 0.70
C ASP A 155 31.95 6.96 1.77
N ASP A 156 32.15 6.57 3.03
CA ASP A 156 31.78 7.38 4.20
C ASP A 156 32.42 8.77 4.15
N ALA A 157 33.69 8.86 3.73
CA ALA A 157 34.39 10.13 3.62
C ALA A 157 33.76 11.06 2.56
N ARG A 158 33.25 10.50 1.45
CA ARG A 158 32.52 11.29 0.45
C ARG A 158 31.16 11.75 0.97
N ILE A 159 30.45 10.90 1.72
CA ILE A 159 29.17 11.26 2.34
C ILE A 159 29.37 12.36 3.39
N GLU A 160 30.35 12.21 4.28
CA GLU A 160 30.70 13.21 5.30
C GLU A 160 31.03 14.57 4.70
N ARG A 161 31.83 14.60 3.62
CA ARG A 161 32.12 15.86 2.90
C ARG A 161 30.86 16.53 2.35
N ALA A 162 29.90 15.75 1.83
CA ALA A 162 28.64 16.28 1.31
C ALA A 162 27.72 16.81 2.42
N LEU A 163 27.82 16.28 3.65
CA LEU A 163 27.07 16.76 4.81
C LEU A 163 27.68 18.02 5.44
N GLN A 164 28.98 18.25 5.22
CA GLN A 164 29.71 19.40 5.76
C GLN A 164 29.77 20.59 4.79
N SER A 165 29.37 20.42 3.53
CA SER A 165 29.29 21.52 2.57
C SER A 165 28.03 22.36 2.82
N GLU A 166 28.18 23.48 3.54
CA GLU A 166 27.27 24.63 3.49
C GLU A 166 27.62 25.57 2.32
#